data_AF-A0A925JUY4-F1
#
_entry.id   AF-A0A925JUY4-F1
#
_cell.length_a   1.000
_cell.length_b   1.000
_cell.length_c   1.000
_cell.angle_alpha   90.00
_cell.angle_beta   90.00
_cell.angle_gamma   90.00
#
_symmetry.space_group_name_H-M   'P 1'
#
loop_
_entity.id
_entity.type
_entity.pdbx_description
1 polymer ?
#
loop_
_entity_poly.entity_id
_entity_poly.type
_entity_poly.pdbx_seq_one_letter_code
_entity_poly.pdbx_strand_id
1 'polypeptide(L)'
;MESYLSRTRDITAAKAFFRKALKHHGEPRSITMDAFKPSHAAVHRMGMRNEFNFRWANPVKIRSCKYLNNIVEQDHRRIKFRVQLMLGFKKFYNARRVLIGIELLQKISKGQYRVPHSFGRTLDAIWSNVLAA
;
A
#
# COMPACT_ATOMS: atom_id res chain seq x y z
N MET A 1 -3.25 -3.80 2.09
CA MET A 1 -3.11 -2.36 1.77
C MET A 1 -1.63 -2.06 1.77
N GLU A 2 -1.13 -1.36 0.77
CA GLU A 2 0.28 -0.97 0.68
C GLU A 2 0.36 0.56 0.74
N SER A 3 1.29 1.12 1.51
CA SER A 3 1.48 2.56 1.63
C SER A 3 2.93 2.99 1.35
N TYR A 4 3.10 4.22 0.86
CA TYR A 4 4.41 4.82 0.64
C TYR A 4 4.40 6.27 1.13
N LEU A 5 5.27 6.55 2.10
CA LEU A 5 5.45 7.89 2.65
C LEU A 5 6.55 8.61 1.87
N SER A 6 6.22 9.77 1.32
CA SER A 6 7.15 10.65 0.60
C SER A 6 7.02 12.08 1.11
N ARG A 7 8.10 12.85 1.02
CA ARG A 7 8.07 14.31 1.26
C ARG A 7 7.36 15.06 0.14
N THR A 8 7.44 14.55 -1.07
CA THR A 8 6.86 15.11 -2.29
C THR A 8 5.85 14.16 -2.91
N ARG A 9 4.84 14.72 -3.58
CA ARG A 9 3.88 13.96 -4.41
C ARG A 9 4.25 14.14 -5.88
N ASP A 10 5.36 13.54 -6.30
CA ASP A 10 5.86 13.60 -7.67
C ASP A 10 5.85 12.23 -8.36
N ILE A 11 6.30 12.20 -9.62
CA ILE A 11 6.37 10.98 -10.44
C ILE A 11 7.35 9.97 -9.82
N THR A 12 8.44 10.43 -9.20
CA THR A 12 9.46 9.58 -8.59
C THR A 12 8.90 8.84 -7.39
N ALA A 13 8.15 9.55 -6.53
CA ALA A 13 7.44 8.96 -5.40
C ALA A 13 6.40 7.94 -5.87
N ALA A 14 5.63 8.25 -6.93
CA ALA A 14 4.66 7.31 -7.49
C ALA A 14 5.34 6.05 -8.07
N LYS A 15 6.45 6.19 -8.78
CA LYS A 15 7.25 5.04 -9.26
C LYS A 15 7.76 4.18 -8.10
N ALA A 16 8.28 4.81 -7.04
CA ALA A 16 8.76 4.09 -5.87
C ALA A 16 7.63 3.29 -5.19
N PHE A 17 6.43 3.87 -5.08
CA PHE A 17 5.24 3.17 -4.61
C PHE A 17 4.90 1.96 -5.49
N PHE A 18 4.77 2.13 -6.80
CA PHE A 18 4.40 1.03 -7.69
C PHE A 18 5.45 -0.09 -7.70
N ARG A 19 6.74 0.24 -7.69
CA ARG A 19 7.81 -0.77 -7.57
C ARG A 19 7.72 -1.57 -6.27
N LYS A 20 7.46 -0.89 -5.15
CA LYS A 20 7.25 -1.55 -3.85
C LYS A 20 6.05 -2.50 -3.92
N ALA A 21 4.93 -2.04 -4.46
CA ALA A 21 3.71 -2.83 -4.60
C ALA A 21 3.90 -4.06 -5.51
N LEU A 22 4.52 -3.88 -6.69
CA LEU A 22 4.82 -4.97 -7.62
C LEU A 22 5.76 -6.00 -7.01
N LYS A 23 6.79 -5.56 -6.27
CA LYS A 23 7.71 -6.47 -5.57
C LYS A 23 7.01 -7.31 -4.51
N HIS A 24 6.05 -6.74 -3.78
CA HIS A 24 5.35 -7.42 -2.69
C HIS A 24 4.18 -8.30 -3.16
N HIS A 25 3.51 -7.92 -4.24
CA HIS A 25 2.24 -8.55 -4.66
C HIS A 25 2.33 -9.23 -6.03
N GLY A 26 3.46 -9.13 -6.73
CA GLY A 26 3.60 -9.59 -8.10
C GLY A 26 2.88 -8.69 -9.10
N GLU A 27 2.72 -9.20 -10.32
CA GLU A 27 2.06 -8.47 -11.39
C GLU A 27 0.52 -8.56 -11.28
N PRO A 28 -0.20 -7.42 -11.13
CA PRO A 28 -1.65 -7.43 -11.04
C PRO A 28 -2.28 -7.59 -12.42
N ARG A 29 -3.48 -8.17 -12.49
CA ARG A 29 -4.28 -8.20 -13.74
C ARG A 29 -4.74 -6.81 -14.19
N SER A 30 -4.96 -5.90 -13.25
CA SER A 30 -5.38 -4.52 -13.55
C SER A 30 -4.91 -3.53 -12.48
N ILE A 31 -4.55 -2.33 -12.90
CA ILE A 31 -4.23 -1.20 -12.04
C ILE A 31 -5.32 -0.14 -12.23
N THR A 32 -5.97 0.25 -11.13
CA THR A 32 -6.92 1.35 -11.12
C THR A 32 -6.27 2.57 -10.49
N MET A 33 -6.33 3.71 -11.18
CA MET A 33 -5.72 4.97 -10.74
C MET A 33 -6.77 6.06 -10.54
N ASP A 34 -6.43 7.03 -9.69
CA ASP A 34 -7.14 8.29 -9.51
C ASP A 34 -6.76 9.31 -10.60
N ALA A 35 -7.31 10.53 -10.50
CA ALA A 35 -7.00 11.61 -11.42
C ALA A 35 -5.60 12.23 -11.19
N PHE A 36 -4.75 11.60 -10.37
CA PHE A 36 -3.44 12.13 -10.02
C PHE A 36 -2.44 11.92 -11.18
N LYS A 37 -2.18 12.99 -11.94
CA LYS A 37 -1.31 12.97 -13.13
C LYS A 37 0.05 12.26 -12.91
N PRO A 38 0.76 12.43 -11.79
CA PRO A 38 2.02 11.73 -11.57
C PRO A 38 1.91 10.20 -11.51
N SER A 39 0.79 9.64 -11.03
CA SER A 39 0.56 8.18 -11.05
C SER A 39 0.49 7.65 -12.48
N HIS A 40 -0.28 8.33 -13.34
CA HIS A 40 -0.41 7.98 -14.76
C HIS A 40 0.95 8.02 -15.47
N ALA A 41 1.71 9.10 -15.26
CA ALA A 41 3.04 9.24 -15.83
C ALA A 41 4.02 8.19 -15.30
N ALA A 42 3.92 7.81 -14.02
CA ALA A 42 4.75 6.77 -13.42
C ALA A 42 4.48 5.40 -14.05
N VAL A 43 3.22 4.96 -14.07
CA VAL A 43 2.82 3.66 -14.63
C VAL A 43 3.19 3.56 -16.11
N HIS A 44 2.92 4.61 -16.89
CA HIS A 44 3.28 4.62 -18.31
C HIS A 44 4.80 4.53 -18.51
N ARG A 45 5.60 5.34 -17.78
CA ARG A 45 7.08 5.29 -17.88
C ARG A 45 7.66 3.96 -17.42
N MET A 46 7.06 3.33 -16.41
CA MET A 46 7.47 2.01 -15.92
C MET A 46 7.13 0.91 -16.94
N GLY A 47 5.94 0.96 -17.52
CA GLY A 47 5.51 0.03 -18.56
C GLY A 47 6.38 0.10 -19.81
N MET A 48 6.76 1.31 -20.25
CA MET A 48 7.70 1.50 -21.37
C MET A 48 9.12 1.00 -21.09
N ARG A 49 9.45 0.79 -19.81
CA ARG A 49 10.74 0.24 -19.35
C ARG A 49 10.66 -1.23 -19.00
N ASN A 50 9.56 -1.90 -19.33
CA ASN A 50 9.40 -3.33 -19.08
C ASN A 50 9.48 -3.70 -17.59
N GLU A 51 9.12 -2.78 -16.68
CA GLU A 51 9.11 -3.05 -15.24
C GLU A 51 7.92 -3.93 -14.79
N PHE A 52 6.92 -4.12 -15.65
CA PHE A 52 5.81 -5.05 -15.52
C PHE A 52 5.21 -5.36 -16.91
N ASN A 53 4.37 -6.39 -17.04
CA ASN A 53 3.70 -6.74 -18.30
C ASN A 53 2.77 -5.63 -18.84
N PHE A 54 3.32 -4.72 -19.64
CA PHE A 54 2.58 -3.58 -20.19
C PHE A 54 2.17 -3.76 -21.66
N ARG A 55 2.87 -4.61 -22.42
CA ARG A 55 2.70 -4.72 -23.89
C ARG A 55 2.68 -6.14 -24.46
N TRP A 56 2.95 -7.17 -23.65
CA TRP A 56 3.01 -8.54 -24.15
C TRP A 56 1.66 -9.24 -23.98
N ALA A 57 1.64 -10.56 -24.17
CA ALA A 57 0.44 -11.36 -24.00
C ALA A 57 -0.19 -11.11 -22.62
N ASN A 58 -1.50 -10.88 -22.60
CA ASN A 58 -2.27 -10.55 -21.40
C ASN A 58 -1.72 -9.35 -20.59
N PRO A 59 -1.63 -8.15 -21.20
CA PRO A 59 -1.05 -6.99 -20.53
C PRO A 59 -1.90 -6.53 -19.34
N VAL A 60 -1.25 -5.91 -18.36
CA VAL A 60 -1.89 -5.32 -17.19
C VAL A 60 -2.86 -4.22 -17.64
N LYS A 61 -4.15 -4.37 -17.31
CA LYS A 61 -5.17 -3.39 -17.68
C LYS A 61 -5.05 -2.13 -16.81
N ILE A 62 -4.78 -0.99 -17.42
CA ILE A 62 -4.70 0.29 -16.72
C ILE A 62 -5.99 1.07 -16.94
N ARG A 63 -6.64 1.50 -15.86
CA ARG A 63 -7.91 2.24 -15.93
C ARG A 63 -8.00 3.34 -14.88
N SER A 64 -8.84 4.33 -15.16
CA SER A 64 -9.32 5.30 -14.17
C SER A 64 -10.78 4.98 -13.87
N CYS A 65 -11.11 4.65 -12.62
CA CYS A 65 -12.49 4.39 -12.23
C CYS A 65 -12.78 4.99 -10.86
N LYS A 66 -13.62 6.04 -10.83
CA LYS A 66 -13.97 6.77 -9.61
C LYS A 66 -14.51 5.84 -8.51
N TYR A 67 -15.40 4.92 -8.85
CA TYR A 67 -16.01 4.01 -7.88
C TYR A 67 -15.01 3.06 -7.24
N LEU A 68 -14.08 2.51 -8.02
CA LEU A 68 -13.04 1.64 -7.49
C LEU A 68 -12.00 2.41 -6.67
N ASN A 69 -11.77 3.68 -7.00
CA ASN A 69 -10.93 4.55 -6.18
C ASN A 69 -11.57 4.79 -4.79
N ASN A 70 -12.90 4.86 -4.69
CA ASN A 70 -13.57 5.00 -3.37
C ASN A 70 -13.23 3.84 -2.41
N ILE A 71 -13.02 2.62 -2.92
CA ILE A 71 -12.62 1.46 -2.11
C ILE A 71 -11.21 1.66 -1.54
N VAL A 72 -10.27 2.11 -2.39
CA VAL A 72 -8.90 2.43 -1.97
C VAL A 72 -8.90 3.58 -0.96
N GLU A 73 -9.69 4.63 -1.21
CA GLU A 73 -9.86 5.76 -0.31
C GLU A 73 -10.46 5.36 1.04
N GLN A 74 -11.38 4.40 1.06
CA GLN A 74 -11.95 3.85 2.29
C GLN A 74 -10.89 3.11 3.14
N ASP A 75 -10.04 2.31 2.50
CA ASP A 75 -8.91 1.66 3.18
C ASP A 75 -7.97 2.71 3.78
N HIS A 76 -7.69 3.79 3.04
CA HIS A 76 -6.82 4.88 3.50
C HIS A 76 -7.43 5.71 4.63
N ARG A 77 -8.76 5.87 4.67
CA ARG A 77 -9.46 6.64 5.73
C ARG A 77 -9.13 6.12 7.13
N ARG A 78 -9.01 4.80 7.31
CA ARG A 78 -8.65 4.21 8.61
C ARG A 78 -7.26 4.64 9.08
N ILE A 79 -6.27 4.66 8.18
CA ILE A 79 -4.92 5.11 8.51
C ILE A 79 -4.90 6.60 8.80
N LYS A 80 -5.54 7.41 7.94
CA LYS A 80 -5.62 8.87 8.13
C LYS A 80 -6.25 9.24 9.48
N PHE A 81 -7.32 8.56 9.86
CA PHE A 81 -7.99 8.79 11.14
C PHE A 81 -7.04 8.52 12.32
N ARG A 82 -6.32 7.39 12.33
CA ARG A 82 -5.35 7.07 13.38
C ARG A 82 -4.21 8.10 13.45
N VAL A 83 -3.68 8.52 12.29
CA VAL A 83 -2.60 9.53 12.23
C VAL A 83 -3.09 10.90 12.72
N GLN A 84 -4.34 11.27 12.42
CA GLN A 84 -4.92 12.53 12.85
C GLN A 84 -5.12 12.59 14.37
N LEU A 85 -5.55 11.48 14.99
CA LEU A 85 -5.65 11.38 16.46
C LEU A 85 -4.29 11.53 17.17
N MET A 86 -3.18 11.20 16.49
CA MET A 86 -1.83 11.36 17.01
C MET A 86 -1.29 12.80 16.89
N LEU A 87 -2.10 13.76 16.40
CA LEU A 87 -1.69 15.13 16.08
C LEU A 87 -0.57 15.21 15.03
N GLY A 88 -0.46 14.19 14.18
CA GLY A 88 0.61 14.07 13.19
C GLY A 88 1.97 13.67 13.78
N PHE A 89 2.97 13.54 12.90
CA PHE A 89 4.30 13.06 13.28
C PHE A 89 5.32 14.20 13.26
N LYS A 90 6.05 14.39 14.37
CA LYS A 90 7.12 15.40 14.46
C LYS A 90 8.34 15.09 13.59
N LYS A 91 8.62 13.81 13.34
CA LYS A 91 9.78 13.35 12.56
C LYS A 91 9.34 12.37 11.48
N PHE A 92 9.84 12.56 10.25
CA PHE A 92 9.52 11.70 9.09
C PHE A 92 9.92 10.23 9.31
N TYR A 93 11.04 9.99 10.00
CA TYR A 93 11.48 8.64 10.38
C TYR A 93 10.45 7.92 11.25
N ASN A 94 9.91 8.61 12.27
CA ASN A 94 8.89 8.05 13.16
C ASN A 94 7.58 7.80 12.41
N ALA A 95 7.18 8.73 11.53
CA ALA A 95 6.01 8.56 10.68
C ALA A 95 6.09 7.26 9.86
N ARG A 96 7.25 6.99 9.24
CA ARG A 96 7.46 5.78 8.47
C ARG A 96 7.31 4.51 9.31
N ARG A 97 7.91 4.46 10.51
CA ARG A 97 7.81 3.29 11.41
C ARG A 97 6.37 3.03 11.85
N VAL A 98 5.66 4.09 12.26
CA VAL A 98 4.26 3.96 12.70
C VAL A 98 3.36 3.52 11.56
N LEU A 99 3.51 4.10 10.36
CA LEU A 99 2.73 3.70 9.18
C LEU A 99 2.95 2.22 8.81
N ILE A 100 4.20 1.74 8.85
CA ILE A 100 4.50 0.32 8.61
C ILE A 100 3.80 -0.57 9.65
N GLY A 101 3.81 -0.19 10.93
CA GLY A 101 3.11 -0.93 11.99
C GLY A 101 1.60 -0.98 11.78
N ILE A 102 0.97 0.15 11.43
CA ILE A 102 -0.46 0.21 11.12
C ILE A 102 -0.79 -0.67 9.90
N GLU A 103 0.05 -0.62 8.86
CA GLU A 103 -0.12 -1.43 7.66
C GLU A 103 -0.01 -2.94 7.97
N LEU A 104 0.98 -3.33 8.79
CA LEU A 104 1.16 -4.70 9.24
C LEU A 104 -0.08 -5.22 9.98
N LEU A 105 -0.58 -4.47 10.95
CA LEU A 105 -1.79 -4.82 11.70
C LEU A 105 -3.00 -5.00 10.78
N GLN A 106 -3.15 -4.12 9.78
CA GLN A 106 -4.25 -4.22 8.81
C GLN A 106 -4.10 -5.45 7.90
N LYS A 107 -2.88 -5.79 7.48
CA LYS A 107 -2.60 -7.01 6.69
C LYS A 107 -2.90 -8.28 7.48
N ILE A 108 -2.51 -8.33 8.76
CA ILE A 108 -2.83 -9.44 9.69
C ILE A 108 -4.35 -9.54 9.85
N SER A 109 -5.04 -8.43 10.13
CA SER A 109 -6.49 -8.39 10.28
C SER A 109 -7.25 -8.88 9.04
N LYS A 110 -6.68 -8.66 7.84
CA LYS A 110 -7.23 -9.12 6.56
C LYS A 110 -6.83 -10.56 6.19
N GLY A 111 -6.09 -11.27 7.06
CA GLY A 111 -5.62 -12.63 6.80
C GLY A 111 -4.57 -12.73 5.69
N GLN A 112 -3.86 -11.64 5.37
CA GLN A 112 -2.84 -11.62 4.31
C GLN A 112 -1.52 -12.27 4.74
N TYR A 113 -1.37 -12.58 6.02
CA TYR A 113 -0.26 -13.33 6.58
C TYR A 113 -0.76 -14.65 7.18
N ARG A 114 -0.01 -15.72 6.97
CA ARG A 114 -0.21 -16.98 7.69
C ARG A 114 0.40 -16.84 9.08
N VAL A 115 -0.40 -16.40 10.03
CA VAL A 115 0.01 -16.34 11.43
C VAL A 115 -0.18 -17.73 12.06
N PRO A 116 0.83 -18.31 12.71
CA PRO A 116 0.68 -19.60 13.38
C PRO A 116 -0.41 -19.54 14.46
N HIS A 117 -1.16 -20.63 14.62
CA HIS A 117 -2.22 -20.72 15.64
C HIS A 117 -1.71 -20.49 17.07
N SER A 118 -0.42 -20.75 17.33
CA SER A 118 0.23 -20.51 18.63
C SER A 118 0.22 -19.04 19.05
N PHE A 119 0.14 -18.10 18.10
CA PHE A 119 0.02 -16.67 18.40
C PHE A 119 -1.44 -16.25 18.71
N GLY A 120 -2.40 -17.16 18.59
CA GLY A 120 -3.83 -16.89 18.81
C GLY A 120 -4.57 -16.49 17.52
N ARG A 121 -5.90 -16.38 17.63
CA ARG A 121 -6.80 -16.10 16.48
C ARG A 121 -7.31 -14.65 16.43
N THR A 122 -7.18 -13.92 17.53
CA THR A 122 -7.58 -12.50 17.62
C THR A 122 -6.37 -11.60 17.45
N LEU A 123 -6.59 -10.38 16.93
CA LEU A 123 -5.49 -9.44 16.69
C LEU A 123 -4.73 -9.09 17.97
N ASP A 124 -5.45 -9.00 19.09
CA ASP A 124 -4.92 -8.69 20.41
C ASP A 124 -4.03 -9.82 20.94
N ALA A 125 -4.47 -11.08 20.82
CA ALA A 125 -3.67 -12.24 21.20
C ALA A 125 -2.40 -12.34 20.34
N ILE A 126 -2.52 -12.12 19.02
CA ILE A 126 -1.36 -12.14 18.12
C ILE A 126 -0.35 -11.08 18.54
N TRP A 127 -0.81 -9.87 18.83
CA TRP A 127 0.07 -8.77 19.21
C TRP A 127 0.74 -9.01 20.57
N SER A 128 -0.01 -9.45 21.57
CA SER A 128 0.51 -9.75 22.91
C SER A 128 1.59 -10.84 22.87
N ASN A 129 1.36 -11.90 22.08
CA ASN A 129 2.32 -12.99 21.93
C ASN A 129 3.57 -12.59 21.13
N VAL A 130 3.45 -11.70 20.14
CA VAL A 130 4.61 -11.16 19.40
C VAL A 130 5.48 -10.27 20.29
N LEU A 131 4.89 -9.51 21.22
CA LEU A 131 5.64 -8.68 22.17
C LEU A 131 6.30 -9.49 23.30
N ALA A 132 5.78 -10.68 23.59
CA ALA A 132 6.31 -11.56 24.63
C ALA A 132 7.46 -12.47 24.14
N ALA A 133 7.74 -12.50 22.83
CA ALA A 133 8.79 -13.27 22.18
C ALA A 133 10.05 -12.42 21.94
#